data_AF-A0A670IQ04-F1
#
_entry.id   AF-A0A670IQ04-F1
#
_cell.length_a   1.000
_cell.length_b   1.000
_cell.length_c   1.000
_cell.angle_alpha   90.00
_cell.angle_beta   90.00
_cell.angle_gamma   90.00
#
_symmetry.space_group_name_H-M   'P 1'
#
loop_
_entity.id
_entity.type
_entity.pdbx_description
1 polymer ?
#
loop_
_entity_poly.entity_id
_entity_poly.type
_entity_poly.pdbx_seq_one_letter_code
_entity_poly.pdbx_strand_id
1 'polypeptide(L)' 'MVQLVVSRDGVGGLAEWVLMELQGELESRSGAGLAGRLLGDLHYTKEVRDYAPTV' A
#
# COMPACT_ATOMS: atom_id res chain seq x y z
N MET A 1 -6.71 -12.39 -2.86
CA MET A 1 -6.96 -10.93 -2.63
C MET A 1 -6.25 -10.56 -1.36
N VAL A 2 -5.44 -9.51 -1.36
CA VAL A 2 -4.52 -9.20 -0.24
C VAL A 2 -4.77 -7.80 0.27
N GLN A 3 -4.84 -7.67 1.60
CA GLN A 3 -4.94 -6.39 2.30
C GLN A 3 -3.63 -6.13 3.05
N LEU A 4 -3.07 -4.94 2.82
CA LEU A 4 -1.83 -4.49 3.44
C LEU A 4 -2.10 -3.22 4.25
N VAL A 5 -1.52 -3.18 5.45
CA VAL A 5 -1.55 -2.00 6.30
C VAL A 5 -0.24 -1.25 6.08
N VAL A 6 -0.35 0.01 5.64
CA VAL A 6 0.80 0.88 5.35
C VAL A 6 0.79 2.05 6.31
N SER A 7 1.90 2.26 7.02
CA SER A 7 2.13 3.50 7.77
C SER A 7 2.78 4.52 6.85
N ARG A 8 2.30 5.75 6.89
CA ARG A 8 3.00 6.91 6.33
C ARG A 8 3.28 7.92 7.43
N ASP A 9 4.35 8.70 7.26
CA ASP A 9 4.63 9.83 8.13
C ASP A 9 3.49 10.85 7.99
N GLY A 10 2.72 11.03 9.06
CA GLY A 10 1.64 12.01 9.13
C GLY A 10 2.11 13.35 9.68
N VAL A 11 1.21 14.33 9.69
CA VAL A 11 1.47 15.67 10.22
C VAL A 11 1.73 15.59 11.72
N GLY A 12 2.87 16.12 12.18
CA GLY A 12 3.22 16.17 13.59
C GLY A 12 3.81 14.86 14.17
N GLY A 13 4.29 13.94 13.32
CA GLY A 13 4.96 12.71 13.78
C GLY A 13 4.01 11.58 14.19
N LEU A 14 2.70 11.77 14.02
CA LEU A 14 1.71 10.71 14.14
C LEU A 14 1.68 9.90 12.85
N ALA A 15 1.90 8.59 12.94
CA ALA A 15 1.78 7.70 11.79
C ALA A 15 0.32 7.66 11.32
N GLU A 16 0.11 7.97 10.05
CA GLU A 16 -1.19 7.77 9.41
C GLU A 16 -1.20 6.39 8.77
N TRP A 17 -2.27 5.64 9.03
CA TRP A 17 -2.41 4.27 8.55
C TRP A 17 -3.36 4.22 7.37
N VAL A 18 -2.92 3.57 6.30
CA VAL A 18 -3.69 3.35 5.08
C VAL A 18 -3.88 1.86 4.89
N LEU A 19 -5.13 1.46 4.59
CA LEU A 19 -5.44 0.11 4.14
C LEU A 19 -5.35 0.09 2.60
N MET A 20 -4.52 -0.79 2.08
CA MET A 20 -4.33 -0.98 0.65
C MET A 20 -4.78 -2.38 0.26
N GLU A 21 -5.60 -2.47 -0.79
CA GLU A 21 -6.13 -3.73 -1.28
C GLU A 21 -5.59 -4.05 -2.67
N LEU A 22 -5.05 -5.26 -2.82
CA LEU A 22 -4.43 -5.76 -4.04
C LEU A 22 -5.17 -7.00 -4.55
N GLN A 23 -5.35 -7.06 -5.87
CA GLN A 23 -5.80 -8.27 -6.54
C GLN A 23 -4.62 -9.24 -6.72
N GLY A 24 -4.86 -10.54 -6.50
CA GLY A 24 -3.84 -11.59 -6.51
C GLY A 24 -3.49 -12.11 -5.12
N GLU A 25 -2.36 -12.79 -5.03
CA GLU A 25 -1.80 -13.43 -3.83
C GLU A 25 -0.40 -12.89 -3.53
N LEU A 26 0.00 -12.91 -2.26
CA LEU A 26 1.32 -12.46 -1.82
C LEU A 26 2.09 -13.62 -1.20
N GLU A 27 3.25 -13.92 -1.76
CA GLU A 27 4.08 -15.07 -1.36
C GLU A 27 5.47 -14.64 -0.91
N SER A 28 5.99 -15.29 0.14
CA SER A 28 7.39 -15.12 0.51
C SER A 28 8.27 -16.03 -0.32
N ARG A 29 9.37 -15.50 -0.89
CA ARG A 29 10.39 -16.31 -1.56
C ARG A 29 11.01 -17.37 -0.65
N SER A 30 11.07 -17.09 0.65
CA SER A 30 11.59 -18.02 1.65
C SER A 30 10.58 -19.10 2.08
N GLY A 31 9.34 -19.03 1.62
CA GLY A 31 8.23 -19.87 2.08
C GLY A 31 7.72 -19.56 3.49
N ALA A 32 8.36 -18.63 4.21
CA ALA A 32 7.93 -18.26 5.56
C ALA A 32 6.77 -17.26 5.54
N GLY A 33 5.85 -17.37 6.50
CA GLY A 33 4.64 -16.53 6.58
C GLY A 33 4.92 -15.03 6.62
N LEU A 34 3.95 -14.23 6.17
CA LEU A 34 4.10 -12.78 6.01
C LEU A 34 3.44 -11.95 7.13
N ALA A 35 2.63 -12.59 7.99
CA ALA A 35 1.96 -11.90 9.08
C ALA A 35 2.96 -11.25 10.04
N GLY A 36 2.76 -9.95 10.32
CA GLY A 36 3.63 -9.18 11.20
C GLY A 36 5.03 -8.86 10.64
N ARG A 37 5.31 -9.15 9.37
CA ARG A 37 6.59 -8.83 8.73
C ARG A 37 6.53 -7.53 7.96
N LEU A 38 7.60 -6.75 8.05
CA LEU A 38 7.84 -5.62 7.16
C LEU A 38 8.15 -6.16 5.76
N LEU A 39 7.28 -5.83 4.79
CA LEU A 39 7.44 -6.24 3.40
C LEU A 39 8.39 -5.32 2.64
N GLY A 40 8.51 -4.06 3.05
CA GLY A 40 9.32 -3.02 2.43
C GLY A 40 8.61 -1.68 2.43
N ASP A 41 9.12 -0.75 1.62
CA ASP A 41 8.57 0.59 1.45
C ASP A 41 7.59 0.65 0.28
N LEU A 42 6.53 1.44 0.43
CA LEU A 42 5.61 1.76 -0.66
C LEU A 42 5.94 3.15 -1.22
N HIS A 43 6.57 3.18 -2.39
CA HIS A 43 6.68 4.41 -3.16
C HIS A 43 5.47 4.56 -4.07
N TYR A 44 4.66 5.60 -3.87
CA TYR A 44 3.52 5.90 -4.72
C TYR A 44 3.59 7.34 -5.23
N THR A 45 3.28 7.53 -6.51
CA THR A 45 3.13 8.84 -7.12
C THR A 45 1.66 9.05 -7.41
N LYS A 46 1.10 10.17 -6.93
CA LYS A 46 -0.26 10.57 -7.31
C LYS A 46 -0.20 11.23 -8.68
N GLU A 47 -0.39 10.46 -9.75
CA GLU A 47 -0.74 11.05 -11.04
C GLU A 47 -2.18 11.56 -10.97
N VAL A 48 -2.35 12.88 -11.05
CA VAL A 48 -3.67 13.48 -11.30
C VAL A 48 -3.94 13.31 -12.79
N ARG A 49 -4.66 12.25 -13.16
CA ARG A 49 -5.33 12.23 -14.46
C ARG A 49 -6.53 13.15 -14.34
N ASP A 50 -6.45 14.31 -14.98
CA ASP A 50 -7.62 15.12 -15.26
C ASP A 50 -8.58 14.26 -16.07
N TYR A 51 -9.60 13.71 -15.41
CA TYR A 51 -10.74 13.12 -16.09
C TYR A 51 -11.49 14.26 -16.76
N ALA A 52 -11.08 14.64 -17.96
CA ALA A 52 -11.94 15.42 -18.84
C ALA A 52 -13.12 14.50 -19.20
N PRO A 53 -14.37 14.82 -18.82
CA PRO A 53 -15.50 14.05 -19.29
C PRO A 53 -15.56 14.21 -20.81
N THR A 54 -15.38 13.11 -21.53
CA THR A 54 -15.68 13.07 -22.96
C THR A 54 -17.19 13.28 -23.11
N VAL A 55 -17.58 14.46 -23.59
CA VAL A 55 -18.97 14.80 -23.95
C VAL A 55 -19.34 14.08 -25.25
#